data_AF-A0A7W0USI8-F1
#
_entry.id   AF-A0A7W0USI8-F1
#
_cell.length_a   1.000
_cell.length_b   1.000
_cell.length_c   1.000
_cell.angle_alpha   90.00
_cell.angle_beta   90.00
_cell.angle_gamma   90.00
#
_symmetry.space_group_name_H-M   'P 1'
#
loop_
_entity.id
_entity.type
_entity.pdbx_description
1 polymer ?
#
loop_
_entity_poly.entity_id
_entity_poly.type
_entity_poly.pdbx_seq_one_letter_code
_entity_poly.pdbx_strand_id
1 'polypeptide(L)'
;MFAVRYLLPAVLVVAGFLCLLVAPESTRLEGWAGFTGAGLSILLLNVLFRIGVSGDQERDTEQNERDYFDEHGHWRDEKPAGAEAKRWNLPEDVATPESEAAAERRRQAG
;
A
#
# COMPACT_ATOMS: atom_id res chain seq x y z
N MET A 1 21.57 -6.25 2.69
CA MET A 1 20.78 -7.43 2.25
C MET A 1 20.78 -7.61 0.72
N PHE A 2 21.86 -7.30 0.00
CA PHE A 2 21.94 -7.47 -1.46
C PHE A 2 22.23 -8.91 -1.87
N ALA A 3 23.04 -9.62 -1.09
CA ALA A 3 23.44 -11.00 -1.39
C ALA A 3 22.23 -11.95 -1.47
N VAL A 4 21.37 -11.99 -0.46
CA VAL A 4 20.24 -12.93 -0.46
C VAL A 4 19.18 -12.58 -1.51
N ARG A 5 18.93 -11.28 -1.74
CA ARG A 5 17.88 -10.81 -2.66
C ARG A 5 18.23 -10.93 -4.14
N TYR A 6 19.51 -10.75 -4.49
CA TYR A 6 19.93 -10.65 -5.88
C TYR A 6 21.04 -11.63 -6.25
N LEU A 7 22.01 -11.86 -5.36
CA LEU A 7 23.13 -12.76 -5.66
C LEU A 7 22.67 -14.22 -5.74
N LEU A 8 21.87 -14.68 -4.77
CA LEU A 8 21.37 -16.06 -4.75
C LEU A 8 20.54 -16.41 -6.01
N PRO A 9 19.49 -15.65 -6.38
CA PRO A 9 18.76 -15.93 -7.61
C PRO A 9 19.61 -15.78 -8.88
N ALA A 10 20.50 -14.78 -8.95
CA ALA A 10 21.38 -14.62 -10.11
C ALA A 10 22.32 -15.82 -10.27
N VAL A 11 22.89 -16.33 -9.18
CA VAL A 11 23.73 -17.54 -9.18
C VAL A 11 22.93 -18.75 -9.66
N LEU A 12 21.68 -18.91 -9.24
CA LEU A 12 20.82 -20.01 -9.70
C LEU A 12 20.52 -19.92 -11.20
N VAL A 13 20.20 -18.73 -11.71
CA VAL A 13 19.99 -18.53 -13.15
C VAL A 13 21.26 -18.85 -13.93
N VAL A 14 22.41 -18.34 -13.49
CA VAL A 14 23.71 -18.64 -14.10
C VAL A 14 24.01 -20.14 -14.06
N ALA A 15 23.75 -20.83 -12.95
CA ALA A 15 23.91 -22.28 -12.85
C ALA A 15 23.02 -23.03 -13.85
N GLY A 16 21.78 -22.57 -14.07
CA GLY A 16 20.90 -23.12 -15.11
C GLY A 16 21.49 -22.98 -16.52
N PHE A 17 22.05 -21.83 -16.87
CA PHE A 17 22.75 -21.65 -18.15
C PHE A 17 24.04 -22.49 -18.24
N LEU A 18 24.77 -22.66 -17.14
CA LEU A 18 25.92 -23.56 -17.10
C LEU A 18 25.53 -25.01 -17.35
N CYS A 19 24.36 -25.45 -16.86
CA CYS A 19 23.82 -26.76 -17.19
C CYS A 19 23.58 -26.91 -18.71
N LEU A 20 23.10 -25.87 -19.41
CA LEU A 20 22.97 -25.93 -20.88
C LEU A 20 24.31 -26.16 -21.59
N LEU A 21 25.38 -25.56 -21.09
CA LEU A 21 26.68 -25.57 -21.76
C LEU A 21 27.51 -26.82 -21.45
N VAL A 22 27.38 -27.37 -20.24
CA VAL A 22 28.30 -28.41 -19.72
C VAL A 22 27.61 -29.76 -19.52
N ALA A 23 26.29 -29.78 -19.30
CA ALA A 23 25.61 -31.03 -18.94
C ALA A 23 25.43 -31.98 -20.14
N PRO A 24 25.41 -33.31 -19.88
CA PRO A 24 25.05 -34.32 -20.89
C PRO A 24 23.65 -34.07 -21.47
N GLU A 25 23.46 -34.41 -22.75
CA GLU A 25 22.19 -34.25 -23.49
C GLU A 25 20.95 -34.69 -22.70
N SER A 26 21.04 -35.81 -21.99
CA SER A 26 19.93 -36.40 -21.24
C SER A 26 19.42 -35.56 -20.06
N THR A 27 20.27 -34.71 -19.48
CA THR A 27 19.93 -33.95 -18.25
C THR A 27 20.02 -32.44 -18.44
N ARG A 28 20.50 -32.00 -19.61
CA ARG A 28 20.73 -30.60 -19.95
C ARG A 28 19.49 -29.72 -19.78
N LEU A 29 18.36 -30.16 -20.32
CA LEU A 29 17.11 -29.38 -20.28
C LEU A 29 16.46 -29.38 -18.90
N GLU A 30 16.46 -30.52 -18.20
CA GLU A 30 15.93 -30.60 -16.83
C GLU A 30 16.74 -29.75 -15.85
N GLY A 31 18.08 -29.81 -15.92
CA GLY A 31 18.96 -28.98 -15.09
C GLY A 31 18.75 -27.49 -15.36
N TRP A 32 18.71 -27.10 -16.63
CA TRP A 32 18.43 -25.70 -17.01
C TRP A 32 17.08 -25.21 -16.50
N ALA A 33 16.01 -25.97 -16.76
CA ALA A 33 14.66 -25.59 -16.37
C ALA A 33 14.53 -25.52 -14.83
N GLY A 34 15.11 -26.47 -14.11
CA GLY A 34 15.09 -26.51 -12.66
C GLY A 34 15.80 -25.32 -12.02
N PHE A 35 17.06 -25.08 -12.38
CA PHE A 35 17.85 -23.98 -11.79
C PHE A 35 17.35 -22.60 -12.22
N THR A 36 17.02 -22.42 -13.50
CA THR A 36 16.49 -21.14 -14.00
C THR A 36 15.11 -20.87 -13.42
N GLY A 37 14.23 -21.89 -13.35
CA GLY A 37 12.92 -21.79 -12.72
C GLY A 37 13.01 -21.39 -11.26
N ALA A 38 13.85 -22.08 -10.47
CA ALA A 38 14.07 -21.75 -9.06
C ALA A 38 14.59 -20.31 -8.88
N GLY A 39 15.58 -19.89 -9.68
CA GLY A 39 16.11 -18.53 -9.64
C GLY A 39 15.05 -17.48 -9.95
N LEU A 40 14.25 -17.69 -10.99
CA LEU A 40 13.16 -16.78 -11.37
C LEU A 40 12.04 -16.74 -10.32
N SER A 41 11.65 -17.87 -9.75
CA SER A 41 10.66 -17.92 -8.67
C SER A 41 11.12 -17.12 -7.45
N ILE A 42 12.40 -17.24 -7.07
CA ILE A 42 12.96 -16.48 -5.94
C ILE A 42 12.99 -14.98 -6.24
N LEU A 43 13.34 -14.58 -7.48
CA LEU A 43 13.26 -13.17 -7.88
C LEU A 43 11.83 -12.64 -7.79
N LEU A 44 10.87 -13.39 -8.32
CA LEU A 44 9.46 -13.02 -8.31
C LEU A 44 8.95 -12.86 -6.87
N LEU A 45 9.26 -13.80 -5.98
CA LEU A 45 8.89 -13.72 -4.57
C LEU A 45 9.51 -12.50 -3.89
N ASN A 46 10.77 -12.18 -4.16
CA ASN A 46 11.41 -10.96 -3.64
C ASN A 46 10.72 -9.68 -4.14
N VAL A 47 10.30 -9.65 -5.41
CA VAL A 47 9.57 -8.52 -5.98
C VAL A 47 8.21 -8.37 -5.30
N LEU A 48 7.45 -9.45 -5.16
CA LEU A 48 6.15 -9.42 -4.51
C LEU A 48 6.26 -8.99 -3.04
N PHE A 49 7.26 -9.49 -2.33
CA PHE A 49 7.54 -9.06 -0.95
C PHE A 49 7.84 -7.57 -0.85
N ARG A 50 8.61 -7.02 -1.81
CA ARG A 50 8.92 -5.59 -1.85
C ARG A 50 7.65 -4.76 -2.01
N ILE A 51 6.77 -5.15 -2.93
CA ILE A 51 5.50 -4.48 -3.18
C ILE A 51 4.62 -4.54 -1.91
N GLY A 52 4.53 -5.72 -1.28
CA GLY A 52 3.75 -5.89 -0.04
C GLY A 52 4.25 -5.02 1.11
N VAL A 53 5.58 -5.01 1.37
CA VAL A 53 6.18 -4.21 2.45
C VAL A 53 6.07 -2.71 2.19
N SER A 54 6.18 -2.27 0.93
CA SER A 54 5.95 -0.86 0.59
C SER A 54 4.52 -0.42 0.89
N GLY A 55 3.52 -1.27 0.67
CA GLY A 55 2.13 -0.96 1.02
C GLY A 55 1.84 -0.98 2.52
N ASP A 56 2.60 -1.74 3.30
CA ASP A 56 2.50 -1.76 4.76
C ASP A 56 2.90 -0.41 5.38
N GLN A 57 3.93 0.24 4.82
CA GLN A 57 4.33 1.58 5.28
C GLN A 57 3.26 2.66 5.07
N GLU A 58 2.50 2.58 3.98
CA GLU A 58 1.39 3.53 3.75
C GLU A 58 0.29 3.35 4.79
N ARG A 59 0.00 2.08 5.17
CA ARG A 59 -0.97 1.77 6.22
C ARG A 59 -0.50 2.22 7.60
N ASP A 60 0.78 2.02 7.92
CA ASP A 60 1.38 2.50 9.17
C ASP A 60 1.38 4.03 9.24
N THR A 61 1.60 4.70 8.11
CA THR A 61 1.55 6.17 8.02
C THR A 61 0.14 6.68 8.27
N GLU A 62 -0.87 6.07 7.63
CA GLU A 62 -2.27 6.41 7.84
C GLU A 62 -2.71 6.15 9.29
N GLN A 63 -2.28 5.03 9.88
CA GLN A 63 -2.58 4.72 11.28
C GLN A 63 -1.94 5.73 12.23
N ASN A 64 -0.69 6.14 11.98
CA ASN A 64 -0.01 7.15 12.78
C ASN A 64 -0.69 8.53 12.69
N GLU A 65 -1.21 8.91 11.52
CA GLU A 65 -1.99 10.14 11.37
C GLU A 65 -3.30 10.10 12.17
N ARG A 66 -3.98 8.95 12.18
CA ARG A 66 -5.19 8.72 12.98
C ARG A 66 -4.90 8.77 14.47
N ASP A 67 -3.85 8.06 14.92
CA ASP A 67 -3.43 8.06 16.33
C ASP A 67 -3.06 9.48 16.80
N TYR A 68 -2.40 10.26 15.93
CA TYR A 68 -2.09 11.66 16.22
C TYR A 68 -3.35 12.52 16.37
N PHE A 69 -4.31 12.37 15.46
CA PHE A 69 -5.60 13.08 15.54
C PHE A 69 -6.38 12.71 16.80
N ASP A 70 -6.43 11.42 17.17
CA ASP A 70 -7.12 10.97 18.37
C ASP A 70 -6.48 11.53 19.66
N GLU A 71 -5.15 11.68 19.68
CA GLU A 71 -4.42 12.23 20.82
C GLU A 71 -4.48 13.77 20.89
N HIS A 72 -4.40 14.47 19.76
CA HIS A 72 -4.24 15.93 19.70
C HIS A 72 -5.50 16.69 19.30
N GLY A 73 -6.50 16.01 18.74
CA GLY A 73 -7.76 16.60 18.26
C GLY A 73 -7.60 17.46 16.99
N HIS A 74 -6.46 17.38 16.31
CA HIS A 74 -6.20 18.05 15.04
C HIS A 74 -5.25 17.21 14.19
N TRP A 75 -5.29 17.41 12.88
CA TRP A 75 -4.36 16.70 11.99
C TRP A 75 -2.96 17.30 12.09
N ARG A 76 -1.94 16.51 11.75
CA ARG A 76 -0.53 16.90 11.89
C ARG A 76 -0.13 17.99 10.89
N ASP A 77 -0.83 18.07 9.77
CA ASP A 77 -0.71 19.09 8.73
C ASP A 77 -1.57 20.34 9.00
N GLU A 78 -2.57 20.23 9.89
CA GLU A 78 -3.32 21.37 10.39
C GLU A 78 -2.46 22.19 11.36
N LYS A 79 -2.31 23.49 11.07
CA LYS A 79 -1.71 24.42 12.04
C LYS A 79 -2.66 24.51 13.24
N PRO A 80 -2.17 24.39 14.49
CA PRO A 80 -3.01 24.46 15.68
C PRO A 80 -3.81 25.75 15.67
N ALA A 81 -5.12 25.61 15.87
CA ALA A 81 -6.14 26.55 15.41
C ALA A 81 -5.83 28.03 15.67
N GLY A 82 -5.79 28.78 14.58
CA GLY A 82 -5.97 30.22 14.53
C GLY A 82 -6.18 30.68 13.08
N ALA A 83 -7.40 31.11 12.74
CA ALA A 83 -7.87 31.62 11.44
C ALA A 83 -8.03 30.53 10.35
N GLU A 84 -9.20 30.03 9.99
CA GLU A 84 -10.52 30.62 9.88
C GLU A 84 -11.53 29.59 10.39
N ALA A 85 -12.52 30.01 11.17
CA ALA A 85 -13.79 29.30 11.17
C ALA A 85 -14.27 29.33 9.72
N LYS A 86 -13.97 28.28 8.94
CA LYS A 86 -14.38 28.17 7.55
C LYS A 86 -15.90 28.17 7.57
N ARG A 87 -16.47 29.35 7.37
CA ARG A 87 -17.91 29.55 7.28
C ARG A 87 -18.32 28.88 5.98
N TRP A 88 -18.63 27.60 6.07
CA TRP A 88 -19.18 26.83 4.98
C TRP A 88 -20.51 27.49 4.60
N ASN A 89 -20.51 28.27 3.51
CA ASN A 89 -21.74 28.75 2.90
C ASN A 89 -22.34 27.55 2.17
N LEU A 90 -23.25 26.87 2.87
CA LEU A 90 -24.04 25.80 2.28
C LEU A 90 -25.01 26.41 1.26
N PRO A 91 -25.18 25.81 0.08
CA PRO A 91 -26.25 26.15 -0.85
C PRO A 91 -27.62 26.08 -0.15
N GLU A 92 -28.56 26.97 -0.50
CA GLU A 92 -29.85 27.09 0.19
C GLU A 92 -30.74 25.84 0.07
N ASP A 93 -30.45 24.94 -0.87
CA ASP A 93 -31.13 23.67 -1.09
C ASP A 93 -30.63 22.51 -0.20
N VAL A 94 -29.55 22.71 0.56
CA VAL A 94 -29.02 21.68 1.45
C VAL A 94 -29.85 21.60 2.73
N ALA A 95 -30.59 20.51 2.89
CA ALA A 95 -31.29 20.20 4.12
C ALA A 95 -30.28 19.99 5.26
N THR A 96 -30.24 20.94 6.19
CA THR A 96 -29.53 20.79 7.46
C THR A 96 -30.47 20.15 8.48
N PRO A 97 -29.96 19.38 9.46
CA PRO A 97 -30.78 18.83 10.54
C PRO A 97 -31.60 19.91 11.26
N GLU A 98 -31.05 21.12 11.34
CA GLU A 98 -31.71 22.29 11.92
C GLU A 98 -32.89 22.79 11.07
N SER A 99 -32.73 22.81 9.73
CA SER A 99 -33.79 23.19 8.80
C SER A 99 -34.94 22.18 8.79
N GLU A 100 -34.65 20.88 8.90
CA GLU A 100 -35.65 19.83 9.00
C GLU A 100 -36.43 19.93 10.31
N ALA A 101 -35.73 20.10 11.45
CA ALA A 101 -36.36 20.30 12.75
C ALA A 101 -37.20 21.59 12.83
N ALA A 102 -36.80 22.65 12.11
CA ALA A 102 -37.59 23.88 12.00
C ALA A 102 -38.84 23.68 11.14
N ALA A 103 -38.74 22.93 10.04
CA ALA A 103 -39.87 22.57 9.19
C ALA A 103 -40.88 21.70 9.94
N GLU A 104 -40.42 20.74 10.73
CA GLU A 104 -41.28 19.90 11.59
C GLU A 104 -42.01 20.72 12.65
N ARG A 105 -41.32 21.64 13.34
CA ARG A 105 -41.94 22.55 14.31
C ARG A 105 -43.03 23.42 13.68
N ARG A 106 -42.84 23.90 12.46
CA ARG A 106 -43.87 24.64 11.71
C ARG A 106 -45.08 23.79 11.35
N ARG A 107 -44.88 22.50 11.03
CA ARG A 107 -45.99 21.56 10.76
C ARG A 107 -46.78 21.20 12.02
N GLN A 108 -46.14 21.18 13.18
CA GLN A 108 -46.81 20.88 14.46
C GLN A 108 -47.54 22.09 15.05
N ALA A 109 -47.21 23.31 14.61
CA ALA A 109 -47.77 24.56 15.12
C ALA A 109 -48.94 25.13 14.29
N GLY A 110 -49.33 24.47 13.19
CA GLY A 110 -50.49 24.81 12.36
C GLY A 110 -51.56 23.74 12.44
#